data_AF-A0A453P4T9-F1
#
_entry.id   AF-A0A453P4T9-F1
#
_cell.length_a   1.000
_cell.length_b   1.000
_cell.length_c   1.000
_cell.angle_alpha   90.00
_cell.angle_beta   90.00
_cell.angle_gamma   90.00
#
_symmetry.space_group_name_H-M   'P 1'
#
loop_
_entity.id
_entity.type
_entity.pdbx_description
1 polymer ?
#
loop_
_entity_poly.entity_id
_entity_poly.type
_entity_poly.pdbx_seq_one_letter_code
_entity_poly.pdbx_strand_id
1 'polypeptide(L)'
;KENSSTRQRDSNCPTALLFHLPPTPRSPGASREQPRPHSRSDMAAFTKLEDSPMFRKQVNSLEQITDELKQRCSNLHKGCKKFMGSLDEGYAGDLLFADALEAFGAGRDDPVSVAIGGPVMSKFTTAFRELGTYKELLRSQVEHMLSERLTQFINEDLHDAKDCRQRLDRATMGYDQAREKFVSVRKGTRAEVVTGLEE
;
A
#
# COMPACT_ATOMS: atom_id res chain seq x y z
N LYS A 1 38.37 38.47 40.97
CA LYS A 1 36.94 38.15 41.14
C LYS A 1 36.39 37.81 39.76
N GLU A 2 36.29 36.51 39.49
CA GLU A 2 35.49 35.94 38.40
C GLU A 2 34.07 36.54 38.41
N ASN A 3 33.50 36.80 37.23
CA ASN A 3 32.38 35.97 36.78
C ASN A 3 32.15 36.10 35.28
N SER A 4 32.16 34.94 34.63
CA SER A 4 31.77 34.67 33.25
C SER A 4 30.24 34.63 33.17
N SER A 5 29.64 35.14 32.09
CA SER A 5 28.29 34.72 31.72
C SER A 5 28.10 34.78 30.21
N THR A 6 28.51 33.69 29.60
CA THR A 6 28.32 33.35 28.19
C THR A 6 26.82 33.13 27.96
N ARG A 7 26.20 33.94 27.10
CA ARG A 7 24.82 33.73 26.65
C ARG A 7 24.75 32.45 25.82
N GLN A 8 24.20 31.41 26.44
CA GLN A 8 23.83 30.16 25.82
C GLN A 8 22.68 30.43 24.86
N ARG A 9 22.91 30.22 23.55
CA ARG A 9 21.85 30.17 22.55
C ARG A 9 21.16 28.83 22.69
N ASP A 10 19.94 28.83 23.19
CA ASP A 10 19.07 27.67 23.18
C ASP A 10 18.65 27.36 21.73
N SER A 11 19.49 26.61 21.03
CA SER A 11 19.13 25.90 19.82
C SER A 11 18.49 24.57 20.20
N ASN A 12 17.25 24.62 20.71
CA ASN A 12 16.46 23.42 20.94
C ASN A 12 15.37 23.36 19.87
N CYS A 13 15.76 22.87 18.70
CA CYS A 13 14.86 22.56 17.59
C CYS A 13 14.57 21.04 17.66
N PRO A 14 13.42 20.59 18.18
CA PRO A 14 13.12 19.16 18.27
C PRO A 14 12.52 18.67 16.96
N THR A 15 13.20 18.89 15.83
CA THR A 15 12.73 18.41 14.51
C THR A 15 13.58 17.26 13.96
N ALA A 16 14.63 16.85 14.69
CA ALA A 16 15.55 15.80 14.25
C ALA A 16 15.29 14.39 14.84
N LEU A 17 14.23 14.20 15.64
CA LEU A 17 14.05 12.95 16.41
C LEU A 17 12.76 12.16 16.11
N LEU A 18 12.01 12.46 15.05
CA LEU A 18 10.74 11.77 14.76
C LEU A 18 10.72 10.85 13.53
N PHE A 19 11.88 10.39 13.05
CA PHE A 19 11.96 9.42 11.93
C PHE A 19 12.50 8.03 12.31
N HIS A 20 12.42 7.66 13.59
CA HIS A 20 12.64 6.28 14.02
C HIS A 20 11.42 5.74 14.76
N LEU A 21 10.34 5.48 14.03
CA LEU A 21 9.51 4.35 14.42
C LEU A 21 10.39 3.10 14.32
N PRO A 22 10.47 2.26 15.37
CA PRO A 22 11.11 0.95 15.24
C PRO A 22 10.42 0.20 14.11
N PRO A 23 11.16 -0.60 13.31
CA PRO A 23 10.52 -1.47 12.34
C PRO A 23 9.44 -2.26 13.08
N THR A 24 8.20 -2.17 12.59
CA THR A 24 7.12 -3.06 13.02
C THR A 24 7.69 -4.48 13.09
N PRO A 25 7.53 -5.22 14.20
CA PRO A 25 8.05 -6.59 14.27
C PRO A 25 7.50 -7.32 13.06
N ARG A 26 8.41 -7.72 12.15
CA ARG A 26 8.05 -8.62 11.07
C ARG A 26 7.33 -9.77 11.72
N SER A 27 6.11 -10.03 11.28
CA SER A 27 5.45 -11.30 11.56
C SER A 27 6.48 -12.41 11.36
N PRO A 28 6.73 -13.29 12.35
CA PRO A 28 7.66 -14.40 12.18
C PRO A 28 7.05 -15.35 11.14
N GLY A 29 7.36 -15.11 9.86
CA GLY A 29 6.75 -15.81 8.74
C GLY A 29 7.13 -15.28 7.36
N ALA A 30 7.67 -14.06 7.23
CA ALA A 30 8.18 -13.56 5.95
C ALA A 30 9.70 -13.74 5.86
N SER A 31 10.12 -15.00 5.73
CA SER A 31 11.43 -15.29 5.15
C SER A 31 11.44 -14.68 3.75
N ARG A 32 12.39 -13.77 3.50
CA ARG A 32 12.76 -13.35 2.15
C ARG A 32 13.17 -14.62 1.41
N GLU A 33 12.23 -15.24 0.69
CA GLU A 33 12.59 -16.23 -0.30
C GLU A 33 13.44 -15.51 -1.34
N GLN A 34 14.75 -15.73 -1.27
CA GLN A 34 15.54 -15.84 -2.49
C GLN A 34 14.74 -16.72 -3.45
N PRO A 35 14.70 -16.43 -4.76
CA PRO A 35 14.07 -17.33 -5.70
C PRO A 35 14.73 -18.70 -5.52
N ARG A 36 14.04 -19.62 -4.85
CA ARG A 36 14.53 -20.97 -4.69
C ARG A 36 14.69 -21.51 -6.10
N PRO A 37 15.78 -22.22 -6.41
CA PRO A 37 15.84 -22.96 -7.66
C PRO A 37 14.57 -23.81 -7.70
N HIS A 38 13.72 -23.56 -8.70
CA HIS A 38 12.42 -24.23 -8.82
C HIS A 38 12.64 -25.72 -8.57
N SER A 39 12.12 -26.18 -7.44
CA SER A 39 12.38 -27.55 -7.03
C SER A 39 11.68 -28.42 -8.06
N ARG A 40 12.40 -29.41 -8.60
CA ARG A 40 11.83 -30.44 -9.49
C ARG A 40 10.60 -31.15 -8.87
N SER A 41 10.39 -30.99 -7.56
CA SER A 41 9.28 -31.51 -6.78
C SER A 41 7.94 -30.81 -7.04
N ASP A 42 7.94 -29.50 -7.36
CA ASP A 42 6.67 -28.76 -7.55
C ASP A 42 6.01 -29.13 -8.88
N MET A 43 6.80 -29.34 -9.94
CA MET A 43 6.33 -29.83 -11.24
C MET A 43 5.76 -31.26 -11.16
N ALA A 44 6.26 -32.10 -10.26
CA ALA A 44 5.76 -33.46 -10.06
C ALA A 44 4.37 -33.49 -9.42
N ALA A 45 4.05 -32.53 -8.55
CA ALA A 45 2.74 -32.44 -7.90
C ALA A 45 1.58 -32.23 -8.90
N PHE A 46 1.84 -31.55 -10.02
CA PHE A 46 0.82 -31.28 -11.05
C PHE A 46 0.65 -32.39 -12.09
N THR A 47 1.52 -33.40 -12.10
CA THR A 47 1.40 -34.54 -13.05
C THR A 47 0.13 -35.38 -12.88
N LYS A 48 -0.57 -35.22 -11.75
CA LYS A 48 -1.86 -35.87 -11.45
C LYS A 48 -3.03 -34.87 -11.31
N LEU A 49 -2.86 -33.63 -11.75
CA LEU A 49 -3.94 -32.64 -11.63
C LEU A 49 -5.11 -33.04 -12.55
N GLU A 50 -6.24 -33.39 -11.94
CA GLU A 50 -7.47 -33.70 -12.67
C GLU A 50 -8.24 -32.43 -12.98
N ASP A 51 -8.49 -32.17 -14.27
CA ASP A 51 -9.32 -31.05 -14.74
C ASP A 51 -10.82 -31.35 -14.55
N SER A 52 -11.21 -31.53 -13.30
CA SER A 52 -12.58 -31.83 -12.91
C SER A 52 -13.46 -30.56 -12.97
N PRO A 53 -14.79 -30.70 -13.15
CA PRO A 53 -15.72 -29.58 -13.01
C PRO A 53 -15.60 -28.86 -11.66
N MET A 54 -15.22 -29.58 -10.60
CA MET A 54 -15.01 -28.99 -9.29
C MET A 54 -13.74 -28.14 -9.21
N PHE A 55 -12.64 -28.60 -9.81
CA PHE A 55 -11.42 -27.80 -9.92
C PHE A 55 -11.71 -26.50 -10.68
N ARG A 56 -12.37 -26.56 -11.84
CA ARG A 56 -12.73 -25.37 -12.62
C ARG A 56 -13.60 -24.38 -11.81
N LYS A 57 -14.59 -24.88 -11.06
CA LYS A 57 -15.39 -24.03 -10.15
C LYS A 57 -14.55 -23.34 -9.08
N GLN A 58 -13.58 -24.04 -8.49
CA GLN A 58 -12.69 -23.46 -7.49
C GLN A 58 -11.80 -22.36 -8.09
N VAL A 59 -11.23 -22.58 -9.28
CA VAL A 59 -10.42 -21.54 -9.92
C VAL A 59 -11.25 -20.29 -10.26
N ASN A 60 -12.47 -20.46 -10.78
CA ASN A 60 -13.36 -19.34 -11.07
C ASN A 60 -13.78 -18.58 -9.79
N SER A 61 -14.00 -19.29 -8.69
CA SER A 61 -14.28 -18.68 -7.38
C SER A 61 -13.10 -17.83 -6.89
N LEU A 62 -11.87 -18.34 -7.03
CA LEU A 62 -10.66 -17.58 -6.69
C LEU A 62 -10.51 -16.32 -7.55
N GLU A 63 -10.78 -16.41 -8.85
CA GLU A 63 -10.76 -15.26 -9.76
C GLU A 63 -11.74 -14.17 -9.31
N GLN A 64 -12.98 -14.56 -8.98
CA GLN A 64 -13.98 -13.61 -8.47
C GLN A 64 -13.50 -12.94 -7.16
N ILE A 65 -12.95 -13.72 -6.22
CA ILE A 65 -12.42 -13.19 -4.95
C ILE A 65 -11.28 -12.21 -5.21
N THR A 66 -10.40 -12.50 -6.18
CA THR A 66 -9.30 -11.61 -6.58
C THR A 66 -9.81 -10.29 -7.14
N ASP A 67 -10.83 -10.32 -8.00
CA ASP A 67 -11.44 -9.10 -8.55
C ASP A 67 -12.15 -8.27 -7.46
N GLU A 68 -12.89 -8.92 -6.56
CA GLU A 68 -13.51 -8.27 -5.41
C GLU A 68 -12.47 -7.64 -4.48
N LEU A 69 -11.36 -8.33 -4.22
CA LEU A 69 -10.25 -7.81 -3.43
C LEU A 69 -9.62 -6.59 -4.11
N LYS A 70 -9.38 -6.64 -5.42
CA LYS A 70 -8.87 -5.50 -6.20
C LYS A 70 -9.77 -4.28 -6.09
N GLN A 71 -11.09 -4.48 -6.17
CA GLN A 71 -12.06 -3.40 -6.02
C GLN A 71 -12.03 -2.80 -4.61
N ARG A 72 -11.96 -3.63 -3.57
CA ARG A 72 -11.85 -3.16 -2.17
C ARG A 72 -10.56 -2.37 -1.93
N CYS A 73 -9.42 -2.86 -2.42
CA CYS A 73 -8.15 -2.15 -2.31
C CYS A 73 -8.20 -0.79 -3.05
N SER A 74 -8.80 -0.75 -4.24
CA SER A 74 -8.96 0.50 -5.01
C SER A 74 -9.85 1.52 -4.29
N ASN A 75 -10.96 1.06 -3.70
CA ASN A 75 -11.84 1.91 -2.90
C ASN A 75 -11.12 2.49 -1.67
N LEU A 76 -10.37 1.65 -0.96
CA LEU A 76 -9.60 2.09 0.21
C LEU A 76 -8.50 3.09 -0.18
N HIS A 77 -7.79 2.85 -1.28
CA HIS A 77 -6.77 3.76 -1.80
C HIS A 77 -7.37 5.14 -2.16
N LYS A 78 -8.57 5.16 -2.79
CA LYS A 78 -9.31 6.41 -3.03
C LYS A 78 -9.70 7.11 -1.73
N GLY A 79 -10.08 6.35 -0.71
CA GLY A 79 -10.33 6.84 0.64
C GLY A 79 -9.10 7.50 1.26
N CYS A 80 -7.93 6.87 1.15
CA CYS A 80 -6.66 7.41 1.62
C CYS A 80 -6.36 8.76 0.97
N LYS A 81 -6.52 8.89 -0.36
CA LYS A 81 -6.31 10.16 -1.06
C LYS A 81 -7.22 11.28 -0.57
N LYS A 82 -8.50 10.99 -0.37
CA LYS A 82 -9.46 11.98 0.17
C LYS A 82 -9.06 12.40 1.59
N PHE A 83 -8.76 11.42 2.45
CA PHE A 83 -8.39 11.67 3.83
C PHE A 83 -7.11 12.51 3.94
N MET A 84 -6.08 12.21 3.15
CA MET A 84 -4.86 13.01 3.09
C MET A 84 -5.14 14.45 2.65
N GLY A 85 -5.99 14.66 1.63
CA GLY A 85 -6.41 16.01 1.24
C GLY A 85 -7.12 16.76 2.36
N SER A 86 -8.00 16.10 3.12
CA SER A 86 -8.65 16.70 4.28
C SER A 86 -7.67 17.01 5.42
N LEU A 87 -6.60 16.21 5.59
CA LEU A 87 -5.53 16.52 6.54
C LEU A 87 -4.74 17.76 6.11
N ASP A 88 -4.42 17.90 4.82
CA ASP A 88 -3.72 19.07 4.28
C ASP A 88 -4.54 20.35 4.47
N GLU A 89 -5.83 20.32 4.14
CA GLU A 89 -6.75 21.45 4.37
C GLU A 89 -6.86 21.79 5.86
N GLY A 90 -7.00 20.76 6.71
CA GLY A 90 -7.06 20.93 8.16
C GLY A 90 -5.75 21.42 8.79
N TYR A 91 -4.60 21.10 8.20
CA TYR A 91 -3.29 21.61 8.60
C TYR A 91 -3.17 23.10 8.24
N ALA A 92 -3.49 23.46 6.99
CA ALA A 92 -3.46 24.84 6.52
C ALA A 92 -4.41 25.74 7.33
N GLY A 93 -5.61 25.24 7.66
CA GLY A 93 -6.57 25.95 8.49
C GLY A 93 -6.06 26.24 9.91
N ASP A 94 -5.46 25.25 10.58
CA ASP A 94 -4.87 25.42 11.91
C ASP A 94 -3.73 26.44 11.89
N LEU A 95 -2.86 26.37 10.87
CA LEU A 95 -1.73 27.27 10.72
C LEU A 95 -2.19 28.73 10.50
N LEU A 96 -3.13 28.93 9.58
CA LEU A 96 -3.70 30.25 9.30
C LEU A 96 -4.37 30.86 10.54
N PHE A 97 -5.06 30.05 11.34
CA PHE A 97 -5.69 30.54 12.57
C PHE A 97 -4.66 30.87 13.65
N ALA A 98 -3.62 30.04 13.80
CA ALA A 98 -2.49 30.34 14.69
C ALA A 98 -1.80 31.65 14.32
N ASP A 99 -1.56 31.88 13.03
CA ASP A 99 -0.94 33.12 12.53
C ASP A 99 -1.84 34.35 12.77
N ALA A 100 -3.17 34.20 12.66
CA ALA A 100 -4.10 35.27 12.99
C ALA A 100 -4.08 35.63 14.49
N LEU A 101 -3.93 34.64 15.38
CA LEU A 101 -3.78 34.87 16.82
C LEU A 101 -2.47 35.63 17.14
N GLU A 102 -1.36 35.25 16.51
CA GLU A 102 -0.07 35.96 16.64
C GLU A 102 -0.12 37.39 16.09
N ALA A 103 -0.73 37.58 14.92
CA ALA A 103 -0.89 38.90 14.34
C ALA A 103 -1.72 39.83 15.23
N PHE A 104 -2.76 39.30 15.90
CA PHE A 104 -3.62 40.06 16.79
C PHE A 104 -2.90 40.50 18.08
N GLY A 105 -2.16 39.60 18.72
CA GLY A 105 -1.50 39.91 19.99
C GLY A 105 -0.95 38.72 20.77
N ALA A 106 -1.06 37.49 20.26
CA ALA A 106 -0.36 36.35 20.85
C ALA A 106 1.17 36.56 20.72
N GLY A 107 1.90 36.34 21.81
CA GLY A 107 3.35 36.50 21.86
C GLY A 107 3.86 37.94 22.04
N ARG A 108 2.98 38.94 22.16
CA ARG A 108 3.38 40.33 22.44
C ARG A 108 3.27 40.62 23.93
N ASP A 109 4.37 41.05 24.53
CA ASP A 109 4.45 41.46 25.94
C ASP A 109 4.16 42.97 26.13
N ASP A 110 3.28 43.55 25.31
CA ASP A 110 2.81 44.91 25.52
C ASP A 110 1.56 44.95 26.43
N PRO A 111 1.35 46.02 27.23
CA PRO A 111 0.25 46.09 28.18
C PRO A 111 -1.15 45.91 27.57
N VAL A 112 -1.34 46.31 26.31
CA VAL A 112 -2.62 46.18 25.61
C VAL A 112 -2.86 44.72 25.25
N SER A 113 -1.86 44.06 24.63
CA SER A 113 -1.92 42.63 24.31
C SER A 113 -2.13 41.75 25.54
N VAL A 114 -1.48 42.07 26.68
CA VAL A 114 -1.71 41.35 27.93
C VAL A 114 -3.15 41.54 28.43
N ALA A 115 -3.68 42.77 28.41
CA ALA A 115 -5.02 43.07 28.88
C ALA A 115 -6.14 42.40 28.05
N ILE A 116 -5.93 42.22 26.74
CA ILE A 116 -6.89 41.56 25.83
C ILE A 116 -6.74 40.04 25.78
N GLY A 117 -5.82 39.45 26.56
CA GLY A 117 -5.67 38.00 26.68
C GLY A 117 -4.58 37.36 25.81
N GLY A 118 -3.58 38.13 25.34
CA GLY A 118 -2.43 37.64 24.57
C GLY A 118 -1.74 36.39 25.13
N PRO A 119 -1.51 36.27 26.45
CA PRO A 119 -0.95 35.03 27.03
C PRO A 119 -1.83 33.79 26.82
N VAL A 120 -3.16 33.96 26.83
CA VAL A 120 -4.10 32.86 26.54
C VAL A 120 -4.08 32.50 25.06
N MET A 121 -4.10 33.50 24.18
CA MET A 121 -4.00 33.30 22.73
C MET A 121 -2.68 32.61 22.33
N SER A 122 -1.59 32.89 23.05
CA SER A 122 -0.30 32.23 22.84
C SER A 122 -0.37 30.72 23.11
N LYS A 123 -1.12 30.29 24.14
CA LYS A 123 -1.34 28.86 24.40
C LYS A 123 -2.13 28.19 23.28
N PHE A 124 -3.14 28.86 22.74
CA PHE A 124 -3.90 28.36 21.59
C PHE A 124 -3.01 28.24 20.35
N THR A 125 -2.19 29.25 20.07
CA THR A 125 -1.23 29.24 18.95
C THR A 125 -0.32 28.02 19.00
N THR A 126 0.28 27.73 20.17
CA THR A 126 1.10 26.53 20.36
C THR A 126 0.29 25.26 20.11
N ALA A 127 -0.93 25.15 20.65
CA ALA A 127 -1.77 23.98 20.46
C ALA A 127 -2.15 23.74 18.99
N PHE A 128 -2.48 24.79 18.23
CA PHE A 128 -2.76 24.65 16.79
C PHE A 128 -1.54 24.22 15.98
N ARG A 129 -0.35 24.70 16.33
CA ARG A 129 0.91 24.27 15.68
C ARG A 129 1.25 22.81 15.99
N GLU A 130 1.01 22.37 17.23
CA GLU A 130 1.15 20.97 17.62
C GLU A 130 0.14 20.08 16.87
N LEU A 131 -1.13 20.48 16.79
CA LEU A 131 -2.15 19.79 16.01
C LEU A 131 -1.76 19.68 14.52
N GLY A 132 -1.20 20.74 13.95
CA GLY A 132 -0.66 20.73 12.59
C GLY A 132 0.42 19.68 12.41
N THR A 133 1.39 19.61 13.33
CA THR A 133 2.48 18.61 13.29
C THR A 133 1.93 17.19 13.31
N TYR A 134 0.93 16.90 14.15
CA TYR A 134 0.31 15.57 14.19
C TYR A 134 -0.48 15.23 12.92
N LYS A 135 -1.12 16.21 12.28
CA LYS A 135 -1.81 16.02 10.99
C LYS A 135 -0.81 15.71 9.86
N GLU A 136 0.32 16.42 9.80
CA GLU A 136 1.38 16.13 8.83
C GLU A 136 1.96 14.72 9.02
N LEU A 137 2.24 14.34 10.28
CA LEU A 137 2.68 12.98 10.60
C LEU A 137 1.66 11.94 10.13
N LEU A 138 0.38 12.13 10.46
CA LEU A 138 -0.67 11.20 10.08
C LEU A 138 -0.83 11.10 8.56
N ARG A 139 -0.71 12.22 7.84
CA ARG A 139 -0.74 12.26 6.37
C ARG A 139 0.39 11.40 5.80
N SER A 140 1.61 11.61 6.26
CA SER A 140 2.79 10.83 5.85
C SER A 140 2.63 9.33 6.12
N GLN A 141 2.09 8.96 7.28
CA GLN A 141 1.86 7.55 7.63
C GLN A 141 0.79 6.91 6.73
N VAL A 142 -0.30 7.62 6.42
CA VAL A 142 -1.32 7.14 5.48
C VAL A 142 -0.76 7.00 4.07
N GLU A 143 0.10 7.93 3.63
CA GLU A 143 0.77 7.88 2.33
C GLU A 143 1.66 6.63 2.23
N HIS A 144 2.67 6.53 3.09
CA HIS A 144 3.73 5.53 2.94
C HIS A 144 3.40 4.15 3.49
N MET A 145 2.67 4.06 4.60
CA MET A 145 2.39 2.77 5.24
C MET A 145 1.13 2.09 4.73
N LEU A 146 0.21 2.86 4.13
CA LEU A 146 -1.07 2.35 3.66
C LEU A 146 -1.27 2.54 2.15
N SER A 147 -1.22 3.78 1.66
CA SER A 147 -1.55 4.11 0.26
C SER A 147 -0.58 3.48 -0.74
N GLU A 148 0.73 3.64 -0.51
CA GLU A 148 1.77 3.02 -1.33
C GLU A 148 1.72 1.49 -1.29
N ARG A 149 1.57 0.91 -0.10
CA ARG A 149 1.50 -0.55 0.08
C ARG A 149 0.29 -1.16 -0.63
N LEU A 150 -0.87 -0.50 -0.57
CA LEU A 150 -2.06 -0.90 -1.32
C LEU A 150 -1.83 -0.82 -2.83
N THR A 151 -1.20 0.25 -3.30
CA THR A 151 -0.91 0.45 -4.73
C THR A 151 0.04 -0.63 -5.24
N GLN A 152 1.08 -0.93 -4.47
CA GLN A 152 2.01 -2.02 -4.77
C GLN A 152 1.28 -3.36 -4.86
N PHE A 153 0.49 -3.72 -3.84
CA PHE A 153 -0.27 -4.96 -3.82
C PHE A 153 -1.24 -5.11 -5.02
N ILE A 154 -1.89 -4.03 -5.43
CA ILE A 154 -2.79 -4.03 -6.61
C ILE A 154 -2.01 -4.25 -7.91
N ASN A 155 -0.85 -3.61 -8.05
CA ASN A 155 -0.10 -3.56 -9.31
C ASN A 155 0.87 -4.73 -9.48
N GLU A 156 1.30 -5.35 -8.38
CA GLU A 156 2.19 -6.51 -8.38
C GLU A 156 1.36 -7.78 -8.12
N ASP A 157 0.99 -8.06 -6.87
CA ASP A 157 0.38 -9.35 -6.50
C ASP A 157 -0.94 -9.65 -7.22
N LEU A 158 -1.88 -8.70 -7.22
CA LEU A 158 -3.18 -8.91 -7.87
C LEU A 158 -3.08 -8.89 -9.39
N HIS A 159 -2.10 -8.16 -9.95
CA HIS A 159 -1.84 -8.18 -11.38
C HIS A 159 -1.25 -9.53 -11.81
N ASP A 160 -0.26 -10.03 -11.08
CA ASP A 160 0.39 -11.31 -11.35
C ASP A 160 -0.60 -12.48 -11.27
N ALA A 161 -1.50 -12.46 -10.28
CA ALA A 161 -2.57 -13.45 -10.18
C ALA A 161 -3.48 -13.45 -11.42
N LYS A 162 -3.85 -12.25 -11.91
CA LYS A 162 -4.66 -12.09 -13.12
C LYS A 162 -3.93 -12.55 -14.38
N ASP A 163 -2.64 -12.25 -14.48
CA ASP A 163 -1.80 -12.71 -15.60
C ASP A 163 -1.65 -14.23 -15.62
N CYS A 164 -1.50 -14.86 -14.45
CA CYS A 164 -1.47 -16.32 -14.32
C CYS A 164 -2.79 -16.94 -14.79
N ARG A 165 -3.94 -16.38 -14.40
CA ARG A 165 -5.27 -16.81 -14.87
C ARG A 165 -5.39 -16.73 -16.39
N GLN A 166 -4.98 -15.61 -17.00
CA GLN A 166 -5.00 -15.47 -18.47
C GLN A 166 -4.09 -16.49 -19.18
N ARG A 167 -2.93 -16.83 -18.59
CA ARG A 167 -2.06 -17.89 -19.12
C ARG A 167 -2.73 -19.25 -19.02
N LEU A 168 -3.43 -19.53 -17.92
CA LEU A 168 -4.21 -20.76 -17.77
C LEU A 168 -5.32 -20.86 -18.82
N ASP A 169 -6.06 -19.78 -19.08
CA ASP A 169 -7.09 -19.75 -20.13
C ASP A 169 -6.53 -20.09 -21.51
N ARG A 170 -5.40 -19.48 -21.88
CA ARG A 170 -4.72 -19.79 -23.15
C ARG A 170 -4.28 -21.26 -23.22
N ALA A 171 -3.75 -21.80 -22.13
CA ALA A 171 -3.33 -23.20 -22.07
C ALA A 171 -4.53 -24.16 -22.17
N THR A 172 -5.65 -23.85 -21.49
CA THR A 172 -6.90 -24.63 -21.58
C THR A 172 -7.45 -24.62 -23.00
N MET A 173 -7.49 -23.47 -23.67
CA MET A 173 -7.92 -23.37 -25.07
C MET A 173 -7.03 -24.21 -26.00
N GLY A 174 -5.71 -24.16 -25.81
CA GLY A 174 -4.75 -24.98 -26.57
C GLY A 174 -4.96 -26.48 -26.34
N TYR A 175 -5.18 -26.88 -25.09
CA TYR A 175 -5.48 -28.26 -24.72
C TYR A 175 -6.78 -28.76 -25.36
N ASP A 176 -7.86 -27.98 -25.26
CA ASP A 176 -9.16 -28.34 -25.83
C ASP A 176 -9.07 -28.48 -27.36
N GLN A 177 -8.32 -27.60 -28.04
CA GLN A 177 -8.07 -27.70 -29.48
C GLN A 177 -7.29 -28.97 -29.85
N ALA A 178 -6.22 -29.30 -29.10
CA ALA A 178 -5.43 -30.51 -29.35
C ALA A 178 -6.27 -31.78 -29.12
N ARG A 179 -7.09 -31.79 -28.06
CA ARG A 179 -8.00 -32.88 -27.73
C ARG A 179 -9.06 -33.08 -28.81
N GLU A 180 -9.64 -32.01 -29.35
CA GLU A 180 -10.61 -32.10 -30.46
C GLU A 180 -9.97 -32.72 -31.70
N LYS A 181 -8.76 -32.29 -32.08
CA LYS A 181 -8.01 -32.86 -33.20
C LYS A 181 -7.77 -34.36 -32.99
N PHE A 182 -7.32 -34.76 -31.79
CA PHE A 182 -7.09 -36.17 -31.46
C PHE A 182 -8.37 -37.01 -31.52
N VAL A 183 -9.47 -36.54 -30.94
CA VAL A 183 -10.77 -37.25 -30.97
C VAL A 183 -11.33 -37.38 -32.39
N SER A 184 -10.99 -36.45 -33.29
CA SER A 184 -11.41 -36.51 -34.70
C SER A 184 -10.68 -37.56 -35.55
N VAL A 185 -9.57 -38.14 -35.04
CA VAL A 185 -8.81 -39.20 -35.72
C VAL A 185 -9.66 -40.48 -35.78
N ARG A 186 -10.01 -40.92 -37.00
CA ARG A 186 -10.77 -42.15 -37.22
C ARG A 186 -9.87 -43.39 -37.20
N LYS A 187 -10.44 -44.55 -36.84
CA LYS A 187 -9.81 -45.87 -37.06
C LYS A 187 -9.54 -46.06 -38.56
N GLY A 188 -8.27 -45.94 -38.97
CA GLY A 188 -7.81 -46.02 -40.36
C GLY A 188 -6.99 -44.83 -40.86
N THR A 189 -6.81 -43.79 -40.05
CA THR A 189 -5.97 -42.63 -40.37
C THR A 189 -4.50 -43.06 -40.54
N ARG A 190 -3.82 -42.61 -41.61
CA ARG A 190 -2.42 -42.96 -41.90
C ARG A 190 -1.52 -42.60 -40.72
N ALA A 191 -0.58 -43.48 -40.37
CA ALA A 191 0.33 -43.32 -39.24
C ALA A 191 1.07 -41.97 -39.26
N GLU A 192 1.50 -41.50 -40.44
CA GLU A 192 2.16 -40.20 -40.64
C GLU A 192 1.34 -39.00 -40.15
N VAL A 193 0.00 -39.06 -40.29
CA VAL A 193 -0.93 -38.00 -39.84
C VAL A 193 -1.19 -38.09 -38.34
N VAL A 194 -1.10 -39.29 -37.77
CA VAL A 194 -1.20 -39.52 -36.32
C VAL A 194 0.04 -38.99 -35.61
N THR A 195 1.24 -39.28 -36.14
CA THR A 195 2.50 -38.82 -35.56
C THR A 195 2.63 -37.29 -35.60
N GLY A 196 2.14 -36.62 -36.65
CA GLY A 196 2.09 -35.15 -36.71
C GLY A 196 1.04 -34.48 -35.82
N LEU A 197 0.16 -35.25 -35.17
CA LEU A 197 -0.80 -34.75 -34.16
C LEU A 197 -0.33 -35.01 -32.72
N GLU A 198 0.71 -35.83 -32.54
CA GLU A 198 1.31 -36.18 -31.24
C GLU A 198 2.49 -35.26 -30.85
N GLU A 199 2.97 -34.42 -31.78
CA GLU A 199 3.99 -33.37 -31.59
C GLU A 199 3.37 -31.97 -31.40
#